data_AF-A0A016TUP5-F1
#
_entry.id   AF-A0A016TUP5-F1
#
_cell.length_a   1.000
_cell.length_b   1.000
_cell.length_c   1.000
_cell.angle_alpha   90.00
_cell.angle_beta   90.00
_cell.angle_gamma   90.00
#
_symmetry.space_group_name_H-M   'P 1'
#
loop_
_entity.id
_entity.type
_entity.pdbx_description
1 polymer ?
#
loop_
_entity_poly.entity_id
_entity_poly.type
_entity_poly.pdbx_seq_one_letter_code
_entity_poly.pdbx_strand_id
1 'polypeptide(L)'
;MFFGELLCMGAYFVQYGYRRYKWSKQKNPGVYGILIQEEPKLPRFNPFVFLPPAICDIIGTSVMYIGLNLTTASSYQMLRGALIVCTGLLSIFMVAAKIPGFKWMGMLLVVMGLVVVGVTDILCGDHVEHSKQDIIVGDVLCVVAQVFVALQLVLEQKYMAKYDVEPLFAVGLEGAHER
;
A
#
# COMPACT_ATOMS: atom_id res chain seq x y z
N MET A 1 -3.85 -9.98 0.90
CA MET A 1 -4.24 -8.85 0.04
C MET A 1 -5.60 -9.13 -0.58
N PHE A 2 -5.73 -10.18 -1.39
CA PHE A 2 -6.99 -10.70 -1.93
C PHE A 2 -8.24 -10.68 -1.02
N PHE A 3 -8.21 -11.29 0.17
CA PHE A 3 -9.38 -11.33 1.06
C PHE A 3 -9.74 -9.93 1.62
N GLY A 4 -8.75 -9.04 1.74
CA GLY A 4 -8.95 -7.65 2.16
C GLY A 4 -9.53 -6.77 1.06
N GLU A 5 -9.12 -6.97 -0.20
CA GLU A 5 -9.68 -6.27 -1.37
C GLU A 5 -11.12 -6.72 -1.67
N LEU A 6 -11.41 -8.02 -1.60
CA LEU A 6 -12.77 -8.55 -1.68
C LEU A 6 -13.67 -7.99 -0.57
N LEU A 7 -13.13 -7.83 0.64
CA LEU A 7 -13.85 -7.23 1.76
C LEU A 7 -14.05 -5.71 1.57
N CYS A 8 -13.11 -5.00 0.94
CA CYS A 8 -13.29 -3.59 0.55
C CYS A 8 -14.36 -3.43 -0.53
N MET A 9 -14.41 -4.31 -1.53
CA MET A 9 -15.49 -4.34 -2.52
C MET A 9 -16.85 -4.63 -1.85
N GLY A 10 -16.89 -5.57 -0.90
CA GLY A 10 -18.06 -5.84 -0.06
C GLY A 10 -18.50 -4.62 0.74
N ALA A 11 -17.57 -3.93 1.41
CA ALA A 11 -17.83 -2.71 2.16
C ALA A 11 -18.32 -1.57 1.25
N TYR A 12 -17.77 -1.44 0.04
CA TYR A 12 -18.24 -0.48 -0.96
C TYR A 12 -19.68 -0.78 -1.40
N PHE A 13 -20.02 -2.05 -1.68
CA PHE A 13 -21.39 -2.44 -1.99
C PHE A 13 -22.36 -2.19 -0.83
N VAL A 14 -21.92 -2.42 0.41
CA VAL A 14 -22.68 -2.11 1.63
C VAL A 14 -22.87 -0.60 1.76
N GLN A 15 -21.82 0.21 1.58
CA GLN A 15 -21.88 1.67 1.68
C GLN A 15 -22.70 2.29 0.53
N TYR A 16 -22.58 1.76 -0.69
CA TYR A 16 -23.39 2.12 -1.85
C TYR A 16 -24.85 1.75 -1.62
N GLY A 17 -25.12 0.55 -1.11
CA GLY A 17 -26.45 0.10 -0.70
C GLY A 17 -27.06 0.96 0.39
N TYR A 18 -26.27 1.37 1.39
CA TYR A 18 -26.70 2.24 2.49
C TYR A 18 -26.98 3.67 2.02
N ARG A 19 -26.12 4.24 1.15
CA ARG A 19 -26.37 5.54 0.48
C ARG A 19 -27.62 5.47 -0.41
N ARG A 20 -27.81 4.39 -1.18
CA ARG A 20 -28.98 4.19 -2.05
C ARG A 20 -30.27 3.99 -1.24
N TYR A 21 -30.20 3.28 -0.12
CA TYR A 21 -31.32 3.10 0.80
C TYR A 21 -31.70 4.42 1.49
N LYS A 22 -30.70 5.20 1.96
CA LYS A 22 -30.91 6.53 2.54
C LYS A 22 -31.49 7.51 1.50
N TRP A 23 -31.02 7.47 0.24
CA TRP A 23 -31.55 8.29 -0.86
C TRP A 23 -33.00 7.93 -1.21
N SER A 24 -33.34 6.64 -1.26
CA SER A 24 -34.72 6.18 -1.49
C SER A 24 -35.66 6.62 -0.37
N LYS A 25 -35.18 6.66 0.88
CA LYS A 25 -35.93 7.14 2.06
C LYS A 25 -36.05 8.67 2.12
N GLN A 26 -35.18 9.41 1.44
CA GLN A 26 -35.13 10.88 1.40
C GLN A 26 -35.93 11.49 0.24
N LYS A 27 -36.83 10.70 -0.37
CA LYS A 27 -37.80 11.11 -1.40
C LYS A 27 -39.14 11.58 -0.81
N ASN A 28 -39.14 12.12 0.42
CA ASN A 28 -40.27 12.88 0.96
C ASN A 28 -39.98 14.37 0.74
N PRO A 29 -40.84 15.12 0.03
CA PRO A 29 -40.51 16.45 -0.46
C PRO A 29 -40.70 17.46 0.65
N GLY A 30 -39.62 18.05 1.14
CA GLY A 30 -39.72 19.22 2.00
C GLY A 30 -38.55 19.38 2.96
N VAL A 31 -37.84 20.49 2.77
CA VAL A 31 -37.22 21.26 3.86
C VAL A 31 -35.95 20.64 4.48
N TYR A 32 -34.81 20.77 3.80
CA TYR A 32 -33.61 21.50 4.28
C TYR A 32 -32.48 21.39 3.24
N GLY A 33 -31.71 22.46 3.08
CA GLY A 33 -30.86 22.72 1.93
C GLY A 33 -29.63 21.80 1.73
N ILE A 34 -29.12 21.86 0.50
CA ILE A 34 -27.70 22.11 0.19
C ILE A 34 -26.70 21.26 0.99
N LEU A 35 -26.89 19.96 1.10
CA LEU A 35 -25.76 19.05 1.26
C LEU A 35 -25.53 18.38 -0.07
N ILE A 36 -24.60 18.96 -0.82
CA ILE A 36 -23.68 18.37 -1.81
C ILE A 36 -23.78 16.84 -1.80
N GLN A 37 -24.83 16.29 -2.40
CA GLN A 37 -25.01 14.86 -2.56
C GLN A 37 -24.60 14.61 -4.00
N GLU A 38 -23.28 14.56 -4.21
CA GLU A 38 -22.72 14.16 -5.49
C GLU A 38 -23.34 12.81 -5.87
N GLU A 39 -23.89 12.78 -7.09
CA GLU A 39 -24.37 11.57 -7.73
C GLU A 39 -23.31 10.47 -7.53
N PRO A 40 -23.67 9.24 -7.15
CA PRO A 40 -22.70 8.16 -7.13
C PRO A 40 -22.34 7.83 -8.59
N LYS A 41 -21.45 8.63 -9.17
CA LYS A 41 -20.92 8.42 -10.50
C LYS A 41 -19.98 7.25 -10.39
N LEU A 42 -20.39 6.12 -10.96
CA LEU A 42 -19.47 5.05 -11.34
C LEU A 42 -18.44 5.70 -12.28
N PRO A 43 -17.20 5.89 -11.84
CA PRO A 43 -16.20 6.41 -12.73
C PRO A 43 -15.90 5.29 -13.72
N ARG A 44 -16.22 5.50 -15.01
CA ARG A 44 -15.84 4.60 -16.11
C ARG A 44 -14.32 4.67 -16.26
N PHE A 45 -13.60 3.92 -15.44
CA PHE A 45 -12.17 3.73 -15.61
C PHE A 45 -11.89 2.50 -16.46
N ASN A 46 -10.86 2.63 -17.30
CA ASN A 46 -10.34 1.52 -18.08
C ASN A 46 -9.58 0.60 -17.10
N PRO A 47 -9.98 -0.68 -16.94
CA PRO A 47 -9.35 -1.59 -15.97
C PRO A 47 -7.83 -1.75 -16.15
N PHE A 48 -7.33 -1.54 -17.37
CA PHE A 48 -5.92 -1.61 -17.71
C PHE A 48 -5.02 -0.59 -16.97
N VAL A 49 -5.58 0.49 -16.41
CA VAL A 49 -4.78 1.51 -15.69
C VAL A 49 -4.28 1.00 -14.33
N PHE A 50 -4.96 0.00 -13.75
CA PHE A 50 -4.61 -0.64 -12.47
C PHE A 50 -3.79 -1.93 -12.64
N LEU A 51 -3.51 -2.34 -13.88
CA LEU A 51 -2.67 -3.51 -14.15
C LEU A 51 -1.20 -3.33 -13.69
N PRO A 52 -0.56 -2.16 -13.89
CA PRO A 52 0.82 -1.95 -13.44
C PRO A 52 1.03 -2.06 -11.91
N PRO A 53 0.20 -1.45 -11.04
CA PRO A 53 0.34 -1.62 -9.59
C PRO A 53 0.09 -3.07 -9.14
N ALA A 54 -0.91 -3.76 -9.70
CA ALA A 54 -1.18 -5.16 -9.37
C ALA A 54 0.00 -6.11 -9.73
N ILE A 55 0.59 -5.95 -10.91
CA ILE A 55 1.78 -6.74 -11.29
C ILE A 55 2.96 -6.44 -10.36
N CYS A 56 3.16 -5.17 -9.98
CA CYS A 56 4.20 -4.81 -9.02
C CYS A 56 3.95 -5.43 -7.63
N ASP A 57 2.69 -5.51 -7.19
CA ASP A 57 2.32 -6.14 -5.91
C ASP A 57 2.62 -7.63 -5.89
N ILE A 58 2.18 -8.37 -6.92
CA ILE A 58 2.40 -9.82 -7.01
C ILE A 58 3.90 -10.14 -7.03
N ILE A 59 4.69 -9.35 -7.76
CA ILE A 59 6.16 -9.48 -7.76
C ILE A 59 6.71 -9.16 -6.36
N GLY A 60 6.30 -8.04 -5.77
CA GLY A 60 6.76 -7.61 -4.45
C GLY A 60 6.48 -8.65 -3.37
N THR A 61 5.25 -9.14 -3.29
CA THR A 61 4.82 -10.16 -2.32
C THR A 61 5.50 -11.51 -2.54
N SER A 62 5.72 -11.91 -3.79
CA SER A 62 6.43 -13.15 -4.12
C SER A 62 7.90 -13.09 -3.69
N VAL A 63 8.61 -12.01 -4.04
CA VAL A 63 10.01 -11.79 -3.63
C VAL A 63 10.12 -11.68 -2.11
N MET A 64 9.14 -11.02 -1.48
CA MET A 64 9.06 -10.87 -0.03
C MET A 64 8.86 -12.23 0.68
N TYR A 65 8.06 -13.14 0.09
CA TYR A 65 7.87 -14.49 0.62
C TYR A 65 9.13 -15.35 0.51
N ILE A 66 9.89 -15.21 -0.59
CA ILE A 66 11.20 -15.85 -0.74
C ILE A 66 12.18 -15.30 0.31
N GLY A 67 12.19 -13.98 0.53
CA GLY A 67 13.01 -13.35 1.56
C GLY A 67 12.72 -13.87 2.97
N LEU A 68 11.44 -14.07 3.32
CA LEU A 68 11.03 -14.62 4.62
C LEU A 68 11.54 -16.05 4.87
N ASN A 69 11.75 -16.86 3.82
CA ASN A 69 12.30 -18.20 3.96
C ASN A 69 13.82 -18.21 4.18
N LEU A 70 14.50 -17.09 3.90
CA LEU A 70 15.96 -16.96 3.98
C LEU A 70 16.43 -16.15 5.21
N THR A 71 15.59 -15.26 5.73
CA THR A 71 15.88 -14.42 6.91
C THR A 71 14.97 -14.77 8.10
N THR A 72 15.26 -14.21 9.27
CA THR A 72 14.42 -14.39 10.45
C THR A 72 13.16 -13.53 10.40
N ALA A 73 12.06 -14.01 10.97
CA ALA A 73 10.80 -13.26 11.02
C ALA A 73 10.93 -11.87 11.70
N SER A 74 11.87 -11.71 12.64
CA SER A 74 12.11 -10.43 13.32
C SER A 74 12.79 -9.42 12.40
N SER A 75 13.86 -9.81 11.69
CA SER A 75 14.56 -8.94 10.73
C SER A 75 13.60 -8.52 9.63
N TYR A 76 12.77 -9.45 9.13
CA TYR A 76 11.71 -9.17 8.15
C TYR A 76 10.72 -8.08 8.59
N GLN A 77 10.18 -8.18 9.81
CA GLN A 77 9.21 -7.21 10.32
C GLN A 77 9.85 -5.83 10.51
N MET A 78 11.11 -5.78 10.92
CA MET A 78 11.83 -4.53 11.12
C MET A 78 12.24 -3.89 9.80
N LEU A 79 12.67 -4.69 8.83
CA LEU A 79 12.93 -4.23 7.46
C LEU A 79 11.69 -3.62 6.84
N ARG A 80 10.48 -4.03 7.23
CA ARG A 80 9.23 -3.39 6.80
C ARG A 80 9.19 -1.88 7.12
N GLY A 81 10.05 -1.36 8.00
CA GLY A 81 10.25 0.09 8.14
C GLY A 81 10.85 0.77 6.90
N ALA A 82 11.69 0.08 6.10
CA ALA A 82 12.35 0.65 4.91
C ALA A 82 11.35 0.99 3.80
N LEU A 83 10.20 0.32 3.74
CA LEU A 83 9.13 0.70 2.82
C LEU A 83 8.65 2.14 3.07
N ILE A 84 8.65 2.61 4.32
CA ILE A 84 8.21 3.97 4.69
C ILE A 84 9.18 5.00 4.08
N VAL A 85 10.48 4.73 4.15
CA VAL A 85 11.52 5.58 3.59
C VAL A 85 11.46 5.56 2.06
N CYS A 86 11.39 4.38 1.45
CA CYS A 86 11.33 4.22 0.00
C CYS A 86 10.07 4.88 -0.60
N THR A 87 8.90 4.62 0.00
CA THR A 87 7.62 5.23 -0.43
C THR A 87 7.66 6.74 -0.25
N GLY A 88 8.22 7.24 0.86
CA GLY A 88 8.35 8.68 1.09
C GLY A 88 9.24 9.38 0.06
N LEU A 89 10.40 8.80 -0.26
CA LEU A 89 11.31 9.32 -1.29
C LEU A 89 10.68 9.27 -2.69
N LEU A 90 10.08 8.14 -3.07
CA LEU A 90 9.40 7.97 -4.35
C LEU A 90 8.17 8.89 -4.48
N SER A 91 7.46 9.16 -3.38
CA SER A 91 6.32 10.10 -3.38
C SER A 91 6.76 11.54 -3.67
N ILE A 92 7.92 11.97 -3.15
CA ILE A 92 8.52 13.26 -3.54
C ILE A 92 8.88 13.24 -5.03
N PHE A 93 9.44 12.16 -5.56
CA PHE A 93 9.90 12.08 -6.95
C PHE A 93 8.75 11.99 -7.99
N MET A 94 7.79 11.08 -7.80
CA MET A 94 6.74 10.82 -8.80
C MET A 94 5.49 11.69 -8.66
N VAL A 95 5.17 12.13 -7.43
CA VAL A 95 3.95 12.90 -7.09
C VAL A 95 4.29 14.36 -6.74
N ALA A 96 5.58 14.71 -6.57
CA ALA A 96 6.02 16.05 -6.15
C ALA A 96 5.34 16.50 -4.85
N ALA A 97 5.09 15.55 -3.94
CA ALA A 97 4.41 15.83 -2.69
C ALA A 97 5.28 16.72 -1.78
N LYS A 98 4.68 17.81 -1.25
CA LYS A 98 5.35 18.67 -0.27
C LYS A 98 5.25 18.05 1.12
N ILE A 99 6.35 17.48 1.60
CA ILE A 99 6.43 16.87 2.93
C ILE A 99 6.80 17.95 3.97
N PRO A 100 5.95 18.24 4.98
CA PRO A 100 6.30 19.15 6.07
C PRO A 100 7.48 18.62 6.89
N GLY A 101 8.34 19.51 7.41
CA GLY A 101 9.58 19.15 8.09
C GLY A 101 9.44 18.20 9.29
N PHE A 102 8.29 18.17 9.96
CA PHE A 102 8.03 17.21 11.04
C PHE A 102 8.04 15.74 10.57
N LYS A 103 7.63 15.47 9.33
CA LYS A 103 7.66 14.11 8.76
C LYS A 103 9.08 13.67 8.40
N TRP A 104 9.97 14.62 8.11
CA TRP A 104 11.38 14.35 7.88
C TRP A 104 12.06 13.79 9.14
N MET A 105 11.71 14.30 10.32
CA MET A 105 12.20 13.76 11.60
C MET A 105 11.82 12.28 11.77
N GLY A 106 10.57 11.92 11.42
CA GLY A 106 10.13 10.52 11.43
C GLY A 106 10.90 9.66 10.43
N MET A 107 11.14 10.17 9.22
CA MET A 107 11.90 9.46 8.19
C MET A 107 13.35 9.21 8.62
N LEU A 108 14.01 10.20 9.23
CA LEU A 108 15.36 10.03 9.77
C LEU A 108 15.42 8.98 10.89
N LEU A 109 14.44 8.98 11.79
CA LEU A 109 14.35 7.99 12.87
C LEU A 109 14.20 6.57 12.32
N VAL A 110 13.40 6.38 11.26
CA VAL A 110 13.28 5.08 10.59
C VAL A 110 14.59 4.66 9.93
N VAL A 111 15.30 5.59 9.26
CA VAL A 111 16.62 5.30 8.68
C VAL A 111 17.62 4.85 9.76
N MET A 112 17.65 5.53 10.91
CA MET A 112 18.48 5.12 12.04
C MET A 112 18.13 3.72 12.54
N GLY A 113 16.83 3.40 12.66
CA GLY A 113 16.36 2.07 13.03
C GLY A 113 16.81 0.99 12.05
N LEU A 114 16.74 1.25 10.75
CA LEU A 114 17.16 0.30 9.71
C LEU A 114 18.67 0.04 9.73
N VAL A 115 19.48 1.07 9.99
CA VAL A 115 20.93 0.89 10.16
C VAL A 115 21.23 0.02 11.37
N VAL A 116 20.56 0.24 12.50
CA VAL A 116 20.74 -0.60 13.70
C VAL A 116 20.34 -2.04 13.44
N VAL A 117 19.23 -2.28 12.72
CA VAL A 117 18.76 -3.62 12.35
C VAL A 117 19.79 -4.31 11.47
N GLY A 118 20.23 -3.69 10.38
CA GLY A 118 21.22 -4.29 9.47
C GLY A 118 22.57 -4.58 10.15
N VAL A 119 23.01 -3.71 11.07
CA VAL A 119 24.23 -3.94 11.85
C VAL A 119 24.05 -5.11 12.83
N THR A 120 22.88 -5.20 13.49
CA THR A 120 22.56 -6.31 14.40
C THR A 120 22.52 -7.63 13.65
N ASP A 121 21.96 -7.64 12.44
CA ASP A 121 21.84 -8.84 11.61
C ASP A 121 23.22 -9.39 11.17
N ILE A 122 24.16 -8.50 10.82
CA ILE A 122 25.55 -8.86 10.51
C ILE A 122 26.32 -9.38 11.74
N LEU A 123 26.11 -8.76 12.91
CA LEU A 123 26.81 -9.10 14.16
C LEU A 123 26.25 -10.38 14.83
N CYS A 124 24.94 -10.52 14.90
CA CYS A 124 24.25 -11.64 15.54
C CYS A 124 23.99 -12.81 14.60
N GLY A 125 24.16 -12.65 13.28
CA GLY A 125 24.06 -13.73 12.30
C GLY A 125 25.07 -14.86 12.47
N ASP A 126 26.02 -14.77 13.41
CA ASP A 126 26.92 -15.88 13.81
C ASP A 126 26.23 -16.95 14.69
N HIS A 127 25.10 -16.61 15.32
CA HIS A 127 24.46 -17.46 16.34
C HIS A 127 23.27 -18.29 15.83
N VAL A 128 22.98 -18.26 14.53
CA VAL A 128 21.83 -18.91 13.92
C VAL A 128 22.32 -20.01 12.97
N GLU A 129 21.64 -21.15 12.92
CA GLU A 129 21.95 -22.32 12.06
C GLU A 129 21.95 -22.01 10.54
N HIS A 130 21.51 -20.81 10.14
CA HIS A 130 21.58 -20.32 8.77
C HIS A 130 22.91 -19.61 8.51
N SER A 131 23.52 -19.87 7.35
CA SER A 131 24.76 -19.19 6.97
C SER A 131 24.53 -17.68 6.95
N LYS A 132 25.49 -16.89 7.44
CA LYS A 132 25.46 -15.41 7.37
C LYS A 132 25.10 -14.90 5.97
N GLN A 133 25.53 -15.63 4.95
CA GLN A 133 25.24 -15.31 3.55
C GLN A 133 23.75 -15.41 3.22
N ASP A 134 23.03 -16.39 3.76
CA ASP A 134 21.60 -16.60 3.49
C ASP A 134 20.77 -15.47 4.09
N ILE A 135 21.11 -15.08 5.32
CA ILE A 135 20.46 -14.00 6.04
C ILE A 135 20.66 -12.66 5.30
N ILE A 136 21.90 -12.33 4.92
CA ILE A 136 22.22 -11.09 4.18
C ILE A 136 21.50 -11.08 2.82
N VAL A 137 21.48 -12.22 2.12
CA VAL A 137 20.78 -12.34 0.84
C VAL A 137 19.27 -12.13 1.05
N GLY A 138 18.68 -12.72 2.10
CA GLY A 138 17.29 -12.52 2.47
C GLY A 138 16.95 -11.06 2.76
N ASP A 139 17.79 -10.38 3.54
CA ASP A 139 17.63 -8.97 3.88
C ASP A 139 17.69 -8.06 2.65
N VAL A 140 18.65 -8.29 1.74
CA VAL A 140 18.72 -7.57 0.46
C VAL A 140 17.49 -7.84 -0.40
N LEU A 141 17.04 -9.09 -0.48
CA LEU A 141 15.83 -9.47 -1.23
C LEU A 141 14.59 -8.77 -0.68
N CYS A 142 14.47 -8.68 0.65
CA CYS A 142 13.39 -7.98 1.33
C CYS A 142 13.41 -6.46 1.04
N VAL A 143 14.59 -5.82 1.03
CA VAL A 143 14.69 -4.40 0.65
C VAL A 143 14.27 -4.19 -0.80
N VAL A 144 14.68 -5.06 -1.72
CA VAL A 144 14.26 -4.99 -3.13
C VAL A 144 12.75 -5.17 -3.25
N ALA A 145 12.16 -6.14 -2.55
CA ALA A 145 10.71 -6.35 -2.54
C ALA A 145 9.94 -5.09 -2.08
N GLN A 146 10.46 -4.39 -1.08
CA GLN A 146 9.84 -3.17 -0.57
C GLN A 146 9.89 -2.01 -1.57
N VAL A 147 10.85 -1.98 -2.49
CA VAL A 147 10.85 -0.99 -3.58
C VAL A 147 9.66 -1.21 -4.51
N PHE A 148 9.34 -2.46 -4.84
CA PHE A 148 8.16 -2.78 -5.66
C PHE A 148 6.85 -2.42 -4.95
N VAL A 149 6.74 -2.76 -3.67
CA VAL A 149 5.57 -2.38 -2.84
C VAL A 149 5.46 -0.86 -2.73
N ALA A 150 6.57 -0.15 -2.51
CA ALA A 150 6.59 1.30 -2.45
C ALA A 150 6.19 1.95 -3.79
N LEU A 151 6.62 1.36 -4.92
CA LEU A 151 6.24 1.80 -6.26
C LEU A 151 4.73 1.65 -6.48
N GLN A 152 4.14 0.52 -6.12
CA GLN A 152 2.69 0.32 -6.17
C GLN A 152 1.96 1.41 -5.37
N LEU A 153 2.34 1.63 -4.11
CA LEU A 153 1.71 2.64 -3.25
C LEU A 153 1.80 4.05 -3.85
N VAL A 154 2.93 4.40 -4.45
CA VAL A 154 3.14 5.71 -5.08
C VAL A 154 2.36 5.84 -6.40
N LEU A 155 2.28 4.76 -7.18
CA LEU A 155 1.45 4.71 -8.39
C LEU A 155 -0.03 4.88 -8.03
N GLU A 156 -0.53 4.15 -7.03
CA GLU A 156 -1.89 4.31 -6.51
C GLU A 156 -2.15 5.75 -6.06
N GLN A 157 -1.26 6.33 -5.24
CA GLN A 157 -1.35 7.73 -4.82
C GLN A 157 -1.44 8.69 -6.02
N LYS A 158 -0.62 8.47 -7.04
CA LYS A 158 -0.59 9.29 -8.26
C LYS A 158 -1.87 9.17 -9.07
N TYR A 159 -2.41 7.96 -9.21
CA TYR A 159 -3.65 7.71 -9.94
C TYR A 159 -4.85 8.30 -9.21
N MET A 160 -4.92 8.12 -7.89
CA MET A 160 -5.95 8.71 -7.04
C MET A 160 -5.97 10.23 -7.11
N ALA A 161 -4.79 10.88 -7.07
CA ALA A 161 -4.67 12.32 -7.19
C ALA A 161 -5.11 12.86 -8.57
N LYS A 162 -4.98 12.05 -9.63
CA LYS A 162 -5.30 12.44 -11.01
C LYS A 162 -6.76 12.22 -11.39
N TYR A 163 -7.43 11.26 -10.76
CA TYR A 163 -8.70 10.74 -11.25
C TYR A 163 -9.90 10.92 -10.30
N ASP A 164 -9.73 11.57 -9.15
CA ASP A 164 -10.79 11.90 -8.16
C ASP A 164 -11.78 10.74 -7.92
N VAL A 165 -11.20 9.55 -7.74
CA VAL A 165 -11.93 8.29 -7.58
C VAL A 165 -12.01 7.94 -6.11
N GLU A 166 -13.17 7.44 -5.67
CA GLU A 166 -13.36 6.92 -4.31
C GLU A 166 -12.40 5.71 -4.10
N PRO A 167 -11.43 5.78 -3.17
CA PRO A 167 -10.36 4.78 -2.99
C PRO A 167 -10.88 3.35 -2.85
N LEU A 168 -12.04 3.23 -2.21
CA LEU A 168 -12.67 1.95 -1.89
C LEU A 168 -13.12 1.18 -3.14
N PHE A 169 -13.47 1.89 -4.23
CA PHE A 169 -13.85 1.26 -5.49
C PHE A 169 -12.63 0.85 -6.33
N ALA A 170 -11.56 1.65 -6.31
CA ALA A 170 -10.32 1.37 -7.04
C ALA A 170 -9.68 0.06 -6.54
N VAL A 171 -9.49 -0.06 -5.23
CA VAL A 171 -8.89 -1.26 -4.59
C VAL A 171 -9.78 -2.49 -4.75
N GLY A 172 -11.12 -2.33 -4.71
CA GLY A 172 -12.05 -3.45 -4.94
C GLY A 172 -12.05 -3.97 -6.39
N LEU A 173 -11.68 -3.13 -7.36
CA LEU A 173 -11.56 -3.51 -8.78
C LEU A 173 -10.26 -4.27 -9.08
N GLU A 174 -9.18 -3.98 -8.36
CA GLU A 174 -7.91 -4.72 -8.45
C GLU A 174 -8.08 -6.16 -7.97
N GLY A 175 -8.65 -6.38 -6.78
CA GLY A 175 -8.91 -7.74 -6.27
C GLY A 175 -9.92 -8.55 -7.12
N ALA A 176 -10.74 -7.88 -7.94
CA ALA A 176 -11.64 -8.54 -8.89
C ALA A 176 -10.95 -8.99 -10.19
N HIS A 177 -9.84 -8.35 -10.57
CA HIS A 177 -9.02 -8.71 -11.73
C HIS A 177 -7.90 -9.68 -11.38
N GLU A 178 -7.55 -9.83 -10.10
CA GLU A 178 -6.59 -10.81 -9.59
C GLU A 178 -7.18 -12.23 -9.44
N ARG A 179 -7.99 -12.65 -10.43
CA ARG A 179 -8.50 -14.02 -10.55
C ARG A 179 -7.69 -14.87 -11.52
#